data_AF-A0A2E4FA53-F1
#
_entry.id   AF-A0A2E4FA53-F1
#
_cell.length_a   1.000
_cell.length_b   1.000
_cell.length_c   1.000
_cell.angle_alpha   90.00
_cell.angle_beta   90.00
_cell.angle_gamma   90.00
#
_symmetry.space_group_name_H-M   'P 1'
#
loop_
_entity.id
_entity.type
_entity.pdbx_description
1 polymer ?
#
loop_
_entity_poly.entity_id
_entity_poly.type
_entity_poly.pdbx_seq_one_letter_code
_entity_poly.pdbx_strand_id
1 'polypeptide(L)'
;NANAMLASAGLSIVWDGEVEEEDNPDGSDFYNIQTTEAISALLGTNPDQEAIDLYLAHTAEFQHQGQTVSIRGYAPLGGTRVLLVANNAKVLAHELGHAFSLKHTHAVDADDACDNGGEKAGDRCCDTTFDPGPPPRGPGDRTAGGLLL
;
A
#
# COMPACT_ATOMS: atom_id res chain seq x y z
N ASN A 1 -9.47 -0.78 18.42
CA ASN A 1 -10.06 -0.88 17.05
C ASN A 1 -9.34 0.16 16.17
N ALA A 2 -9.48 0.12 14.84
CA ALA A 2 -8.78 1.04 13.94
C ALA A 2 -9.04 2.52 14.28
N ASN A 3 -10.28 2.88 14.63
CA ASN A 3 -10.64 4.24 15.00
C ASN A 3 -9.87 4.77 16.22
N ALA A 4 -9.61 3.93 17.24
CA ALA A 4 -8.84 4.34 18.41
C ALA A 4 -7.35 4.54 18.10
N MET A 5 -6.77 3.73 17.21
CA MET A 5 -5.39 3.89 16.77
C MET A 5 -5.23 5.16 15.93
N LEU A 6 -6.15 5.39 14.98
CA LEU A 6 -6.16 6.60 14.17
C LEU A 6 -6.38 7.85 15.02
N ALA A 7 -7.32 7.81 15.98
CA ALA A 7 -7.53 8.91 16.92
C ALA A 7 -6.28 9.19 17.77
N SER A 8 -5.52 8.17 18.17
CA SER A 8 -4.25 8.37 18.89
C SER A 8 -3.15 9.01 18.03
N ALA A 9 -3.25 8.87 16.70
CA ALA A 9 -2.43 9.56 15.72
C ALA A 9 -3.00 10.93 15.32
N GLY A 10 -4.09 11.40 15.95
CA GLY A 10 -4.76 12.65 15.62
C GLY A 10 -5.61 12.60 14.34
N LEU A 11 -5.92 11.40 13.84
CA LEU A 11 -6.68 11.17 12.61
C LEU A 11 -8.13 10.78 12.93
N SER A 12 -9.07 11.33 12.17
CA SER A 12 -10.48 10.91 12.17
C SER A 12 -10.91 10.54 10.76
N ILE A 13 -11.47 9.35 10.57
CA ILE A 13 -12.08 8.97 9.30
C ILE A 13 -13.52 9.45 9.31
N VAL A 14 -13.85 10.31 8.34
CA VAL A 14 -15.22 10.58 7.94
C VAL A 14 -15.39 9.87 6.61
N TRP A 15 -16.35 8.94 6.54
CA TRP A 15 -16.74 8.35 5.26
C TRP A 15 -17.68 9.34 4.59
N ASP A 16 -17.22 10.05 3.57
CA ASP A 16 -18.10 10.77 2.66
C ASP A 16 -18.57 9.79 1.58
N GLY A 17 -19.88 9.66 1.45
CA GLY A 17 -20.53 8.44 1.00
C GLY A 17 -21.11 8.56 -0.40
N GLU A 18 -20.27 8.68 -1.42
CA GLU A 18 -20.64 8.23 -2.76
C GLU A 18 -19.94 6.88 -2.99
N VAL A 19 -20.65 5.79 -2.67
CA VAL A 19 -20.24 4.46 -3.13
C VAL A 19 -20.65 4.38 -4.58
N GLU A 20 -19.72 4.71 -5.47
CA GLU A 20 -19.87 4.43 -6.88
C GLU A 20 -19.58 2.93 -7.10
N GLU A 21 -20.63 2.13 -7.12
CA GLU A 21 -20.54 0.83 -7.78
C GLU A 21 -20.45 1.11 -9.28
N GLU A 22 -19.23 1.10 -9.84
CA GLU A 22 -19.08 0.94 -11.29
C GLU A 22 -19.60 -0.47 -11.63
N ASP A 23 -20.91 -0.55 -11.83
CA ASP A 23 -21.56 -1.64 -12.55
C ASP A 23 -20.84 -1.68 -13.90
N ASN A 24 -20.09 -2.74 -14.12
CA ASN A 24 -19.18 -2.87 -15.24
C ASN A 24 -19.76 -3.90 -16.22
N PRO A 25 -20.82 -3.56 -16.98
CA PRO A 25 -21.53 -4.49 -17.86
C PRO A 25 -20.66 -5.03 -19.01
N ASP A 26 -19.48 -4.43 -19.18
CA ASP A 26 -18.44 -4.68 -20.17
C ASP A 26 -17.43 -5.75 -19.72
N GLY A 27 -17.36 -6.05 -18.42
CA GLY A 27 -16.39 -6.96 -17.83
C GLY A 27 -14.98 -6.38 -17.64
N SER A 28 -14.82 -5.05 -17.48
CA SER A 28 -13.48 -4.44 -17.38
C SER A 28 -12.77 -4.70 -16.03
N ASP A 29 -11.43 -4.71 -16.11
CA ASP A 29 -10.46 -5.46 -15.31
C ASP A 29 -10.22 -5.03 -13.85
N PHE A 30 -11.14 -4.30 -13.22
CA PHE A 30 -10.87 -3.66 -11.91
C PHE A 30 -11.26 -4.49 -10.68
N TYR A 31 -12.10 -5.52 -10.85
CA TYR A 31 -12.39 -6.47 -9.78
C TYR A 31 -11.31 -7.55 -9.66
N ASN A 32 -10.77 -8.03 -10.79
CA ASN A 32 -9.68 -9.01 -10.86
C ASN A 32 -8.52 -8.44 -11.67
N ILE A 33 -7.64 -7.69 -11.02
CA ILE A 33 -6.58 -6.94 -11.68
C ILE A 33 -5.38 -7.86 -11.98
N GLN A 34 -4.91 -7.87 -13.23
CA GLN A 34 -3.79 -8.72 -13.68
C GLN A 34 -2.55 -7.93 -14.12
N THR A 35 -2.67 -6.60 -14.23
CA THR A 35 -1.60 -5.76 -14.78
C THR A 35 -1.40 -4.51 -13.92
N THR A 36 -0.14 -4.03 -13.86
CA THR A 36 0.20 -2.77 -13.18
C THR A 36 -0.50 -1.58 -13.85
N GLU A 37 -0.73 -1.66 -15.16
CA GLU A 37 -1.46 -0.67 -15.94
C GLU A 37 -2.93 -0.55 -15.48
N ALA A 38 -3.58 -1.69 -15.20
CA ALA A 38 -4.95 -1.70 -14.69
C ALA A 38 -5.04 -1.15 -13.25
N ILE A 39 -4.04 -1.41 -12.40
CA ILE A 39 -3.92 -0.73 -11.08
C ILE A 39 -3.83 0.79 -11.30
N SER A 40 -2.94 1.23 -12.18
CA SER A 40 -2.73 2.67 -12.45
C SER A 40 -3.98 3.34 -13.03
N ALA A 41 -4.73 2.64 -13.88
CA ALA A 41 -5.99 3.12 -14.44
C ALA A 41 -7.08 3.25 -13.37
N LEU A 42 -7.25 2.23 -12.51
CA LEU A 42 -8.21 2.27 -11.40
C LEU A 42 -7.94 3.44 -10.46
N LEU A 43 -6.69 3.60 -10.04
CA LEU A 43 -6.28 4.73 -9.20
C LEU A 43 -6.37 6.08 -9.94
N GLY A 44 -6.61 6.10 -11.24
CA GLY A 44 -6.85 7.31 -12.02
C GLY A 44 -8.33 7.71 -12.08
N THR A 45 -9.24 6.84 -11.64
CA THR A 45 -10.69 7.06 -11.70
C THR A 45 -11.15 7.94 -10.56
N ASN A 46 -11.84 9.04 -10.89
CA ASN A 46 -12.48 9.98 -9.96
C ASN A 46 -11.60 10.40 -8.75
N PRO A 47 -10.37 10.89 -8.97
CA PRO A 47 -9.51 11.23 -7.85
C PRO A 47 -10.01 12.49 -7.13
N ASP A 48 -10.30 12.37 -5.84
CA ASP A 48 -10.58 13.52 -5.00
C ASP A 48 -9.26 14.13 -4.52
N GLN A 49 -9.15 15.46 -4.58
CA GLN A 49 -7.99 16.19 -4.09
C GLN A 49 -8.06 16.51 -2.60
N GLU A 50 -9.24 16.41 -2.00
CA GLU A 50 -9.51 16.73 -0.60
C GLU A 50 -9.72 15.49 0.27
N ALA A 51 -9.78 14.30 -0.33
CA ALA A 51 -9.97 13.03 0.36
C ALA A 51 -8.90 11.98 0.00
N ILE A 52 -8.89 10.87 0.75
CA ILE A 52 -8.16 9.66 0.38
C ILE A 52 -9.17 8.70 -0.27
N ASP A 53 -8.94 8.37 -1.52
CA ASP A 53 -9.76 7.42 -2.28
C ASP A 53 -9.40 5.98 -1.91
N LEU A 54 -10.42 5.18 -1.58
CA LEU A 54 -10.27 3.76 -1.28
C LEU A 54 -10.92 2.90 -2.36
N TYR A 55 -10.09 2.18 -3.11
CA TYR A 55 -10.50 1.25 -4.14
C TYR A 55 -10.47 -0.19 -3.61
N LEU A 56 -11.48 -0.99 -3.96
CA LEU A 56 -11.61 -2.37 -3.52
C LEU A 56 -11.53 -3.32 -4.72
N ALA A 57 -10.68 -4.34 -4.62
CA ALA A 57 -10.58 -5.40 -5.62
C ALA A 57 -10.59 -6.80 -4.98
N HIS A 58 -10.92 -7.82 -5.78
CA HIS A 58 -10.91 -9.23 -5.36
C HIS A 58 -9.51 -9.83 -5.44
N THR A 59 -8.83 -9.59 -6.56
CA THR A 59 -7.42 -9.96 -6.77
C THR A 59 -6.71 -8.80 -7.44
N ALA A 60 -5.41 -8.64 -7.15
CA ALA A 60 -4.55 -7.77 -7.94
C ALA A 60 -3.15 -8.37 -8.10
N GLU A 61 -2.56 -8.14 -9.27
CA GLU A 61 -1.19 -8.51 -9.60
C GLU A 61 -0.36 -7.29 -9.98
N PHE A 62 0.90 -7.29 -9.57
CA PHE A 62 1.85 -6.21 -9.79
C PHE A 62 3.14 -6.76 -10.42
N GLN A 63 3.64 -6.06 -11.44
CA GLN A 63 4.93 -6.36 -12.06
C GLN A 63 6.06 -5.70 -11.27
N HIS A 64 6.92 -6.52 -10.66
CA HIS A 64 8.12 -6.06 -9.97
C HIS A 64 9.36 -6.80 -10.51
N GLN A 65 10.36 -6.05 -10.98
CA GLN A 65 11.62 -6.61 -11.51
C GLN A 65 11.44 -7.74 -12.55
N GLY A 66 10.39 -7.65 -13.38
CA GLY A 66 10.06 -8.63 -14.41
C GLY A 66 9.33 -9.89 -13.90
N GLN A 67 8.84 -9.87 -12.67
CA GLN A 67 8.00 -10.93 -12.10
C GLN A 67 6.61 -10.39 -11.76
N THR A 68 5.59 -11.22 -12.03
CA THR A 68 4.22 -10.98 -11.56
C THR A 68 4.09 -11.44 -10.11
N VAL A 69 3.58 -10.57 -9.24
CA VAL A 69 3.35 -10.88 -7.82
C VAL A 69 1.91 -10.49 -7.46
N SER A 70 1.18 -11.37 -6.76
CA SER A 70 -0.14 -11.04 -6.24
C SER A 70 -0.04 -10.15 -5.00
N ILE A 71 -0.77 -9.04 -4.96
CA ILE A 71 -0.70 -8.06 -3.86
C ILE A 71 -1.97 -8.08 -3.01
N ARG A 72 -1.88 -7.64 -1.75
CA ARG A 72 -3.05 -7.43 -0.87
C ARG A 72 -3.47 -5.97 -0.76
N GLY A 73 -2.62 -5.04 -1.16
CA GLY A 73 -2.89 -3.62 -1.14
C GLY A 73 -1.83 -2.87 -1.91
N TYR A 74 -2.11 -1.59 -2.17
CA TYR A 74 -1.17 -0.68 -2.77
C TYR A 74 -1.55 0.77 -2.48
N ALA A 75 -0.58 1.58 -2.09
CA ALA A 75 -0.70 3.03 -2.08
C ALA A 75 0.62 3.69 -2.54
N PRO A 76 0.56 4.71 -3.41
CA PRO A 76 1.73 5.52 -3.70
C PRO A 76 2.24 6.23 -2.44
N LEU A 77 3.56 6.31 -2.27
CA LEU A 77 4.18 7.02 -1.16
C LEU A 77 3.82 8.52 -1.23
N GLY A 78 3.12 9.04 -0.22
CA GLY A 78 2.65 10.43 -0.17
C GLY A 78 1.45 10.74 -1.07
N GLY A 79 0.72 9.72 -1.53
CA GLY A 79 -0.47 9.88 -2.37
C GLY A 79 -1.78 9.89 -1.59
N THR A 80 -2.89 10.16 -2.29
CA THR A 80 -4.25 10.16 -1.75
C THR A 80 -5.06 8.93 -2.15
N ARG A 81 -4.41 7.84 -2.54
CA ARG A 81 -5.07 6.71 -3.21
C ARG A 81 -4.63 5.38 -2.61
N VAL A 82 -5.59 4.57 -2.24
CA VAL A 82 -5.37 3.27 -1.59
C VAL A 82 -6.17 2.20 -2.31
N LEU A 83 -5.49 1.17 -2.79
CA LEU A 83 -6.10 -0.09 -3.23
C LEU A 83 -6.05 -1.10 -2.10
N LEU A 84 -7.17 -1.75 -1.82
CA LEU A 84 -7.27 -2.87 -0.88
C LEU A 84 -7.82 -4.12 -1.57
N VAL A 85 -7.06 -5.21 -1.47
CA VAL A 85 -7.41 -6.52 -2.02
C VAL A 85 -7.70 -7.48 -0.86
N ALA A 86 -8.97 -7.89 -0.78
CA ALA A 86 -9.56 -8.53 0.39
C ALA A 86 -9.66 -7.60 1.63
N ASN A 87 -10.80 -7.66 2.32
CA ASN A 87 -11.14 -6.79 3.44
C ASN A 87 -10.28 -7.11 4.70
N ASN A 88 -9.05 -6.62 4.73
CA ASN A 88 -8.10 -6.79 5.82
C ASN A 88 -7.67 -5.44 6.41
N ALA A 89 -8.15 -5.14 7.62
CA ALA A 89 -7.88 -3.87 8.29
C ALA A 89 -6.39 -3.59 8.54
N LYS A 90 -5.53 -4.62 8.67
CA LYS A 90 -4.08 -4.41 8.83
C LYS A 90 -3.42 -3.95 7.54
N VAL A 91 -3.88 -4.48 6.41
CA VAL A 91 -3.40 -4.07 5.09
C VAL A 91 -3.85 -2.65 4.83
N LEU A 92 -5.12 -2.31 5.08
CA LEU A 92 -5.58 -0.93 4.98
C LEU A 92 -4.75 0.04 5.83
N ALA A 93 -4.48 -0.30 7.09
CA ALA A 93 -3.64 0.53 7.96
C ALA A 93 -2.20 0.67 7.44
N HIS A 94 -1.66 -0.38 6.83
CA HIS A 94 -0.35 -0.38 6.20
C HIS A 94 -0.30 0.57 4.99
N GLU A 95 -1.25 0.44 4.05
CA GLU A 95 -1.32 1.27 2.84
C GLU A 95 -1.61 2.74 3.17
N LEU A 96 -2.46 3.02 4.17
CA LEU A 96 -2.64 4.38 4.69
C LEU A 96 -1.32 4.96 5.22
N GLY A 97 -0.45 4.14 5.80
CA GLY A 97 0.91 4.56 6.17
C GLY A 97 1.70 5.09 4.98
N HIS A 98 1.65 4.38 3.85
CA HIS A 98 2.28 4.85 2.60
C HIS A 98 1.65 6.14 2.07
N ALA A 99 0.33 6.28 2.13
CA ALA A 99 -0.35 7.54 1.80
C ALA A 99 0.19 8.72 2.65
N PHE A 100 0.51 8.47 3.93
CA PHE A 100 1.18 9.42 4.82
C PHE A 100 2.72 9.45 4.73
N SER A 101 3.28 8.96 3.63
CA SER A 101 4.73 8.94 3.34
C SER A 101 5.60 8.06 4.26
N LEU A 102 4.99 7.14 5.02
CA LEU A 102 5.76 6.14 5.76
C LEU A 102 6.28 5.07 4.80
N LYS A 103 7.56 4.74 4.91
CA LYS A 103 8.18 3.66 4.13
C LYS A 103 8.08 2.33 4.88
N HIS A 104 8.39 1.23 4.19
CA HIS A 104 8.65 -0.03 4.90
C HIS A 104 9.85 0.14 5.83
N THR A 105 9.75 -0.47 7.01
CA THR A 105 10.78 -0.52 8.06
C THR A 105 12.12 -1.10 7.57
N HIS A 106 12.10 -1.87 6.48
CA HIS A 106 13.24 -2.50 5.81
C HIS A 106 13.55 -1.88 4.43
N ALA A 107 13.15 -0.62 4.18
CA ALA A 107 13.44 0.04 2.92
C ALA A 107 14.97 0.21 2.72
N VAL A 108 15.47 -0.20 1.55
CA VAL A 108 16.92 -0.24 1.24
C VAL A 108 17.43 0.99 0.47
N ASP A 109 16.52 1.89 0.06
CA ASP A 109 16.79 2.96 -0.91
C ASP A 109 16.99 4.35 -0.29
N ALA A 110 17.21 4.46 1.02
CA ALA A 110 17.41 5.74 1.68
C ALA A 110 18.86 5.95 2.07
N ASP A 111 19.53 6.92 1.45
CA ASP A 111 20.61 7.67 2.11
C ASP A 111 20.03 8.24 3.41
N ASP A 112 20.26 7.57 4.53
CA ASP A 112 19.55 7.83 5.78
C ASP A 112 20.21 8.89 6.66
N ALA A 113 19.36 9.72 7.29
CA ALA A 113 19.73 10.70 8.31
C ALA A 113 19.57 10.17 9.75
N CYS A 114 19.06 8.94 9.91
CA CYS A 114 18.89 8.24 11.19
C CYS A 114 19.81 7.00 11.18
N ASP A 115 20.88 7.02 11.98
CA ASP A 115 21.79 5.88 12.15
C ASP A 115 21.12 4.82 13.05
N ASN A 116 20.29 3.96 12.46
CA ASN A 116 19.59 2.89 13.16
C ASN A 116 20.49 1.64 13.34
N GLY A 117 21.64 1.81 14.00
CA GLY A 117 22.51 0.69 14.40
C GLY A 117 23.67 0.39 13.45
N GLY A 118 24.15 1.38 12.69
CA GLY A 118 25.34 1.26 11.84
C GLY A 118 25.06 0.87 10.39
N GLU A 119 23.80 0.64 10.03
CA GLU A 119 23.37 0.38 8.65
C GLU A 119 22.80 1.65 8.02
N LYS A 120 23.16 1.91 6.76
CA LYS A 120 22.91 3.17 6.05
C LYS A 120 21.53 3.26 5.39
N ALA A 121 20.60 2.34 5.68
CA ALA A 121 19.30 2.24 5.01
C ALA A 121 18.18 1.84 5.98
N GLY A 122 16.99 2.37 5.75
CA GLY A 122 15.82 2.24 6.63
C GLY A 122 14.63 3.11 6.18
N ASP A 123 13.66 3.29 7.07
CA ASP A 123 12.37 3.96 6.82
C ASP A 123 12.37 5.48 7.11
N ARG A 124 13.53 6.04 7.50
CA ARG A 124 13.70 7.44 7.96
C ARG A 124 13.00 7.76 9.29
N CYS A 125 12.64 6.76 10.09
CA CYS A 125 12.14 6.92 11.45
C CYS A 125 13.21 6.48 12.46
N CYS A 126 13.77 7.45 13.20
CA CYS A 126 14.86 7.22 14.16
C CYS A 126 14.47 6.37 15.38
N ASP A 127 13.18 6.13 15.61
CA ASP A 127 12.67 5.29 16.70
C ASP A 127 12.21 3.89 16.23
N THR A 128 12.18 3.65 14.92
CA THR A 128 12.00 2.31 14.36
C THR A 128 13.27 1.49 14.56
N THR A 129 13.16 0.34 15.21
CA THR A 129 14.28 -0.61 15.30
C THR A 129 14.58 -1.21 13.93
N PHE A 130 15.85 -1.43 13.61
CA PHE A 130 16.26 -2.07 12.35
C PHE A 130 15.46 -3.35 12.04
N ASP A 131 14.89 -3.40 10.83
CA ASP A 131 14.14 -4.54 10.31
C ASP A 131 14.88 -5.14 9.11
N PRO A 132 15.34 -6.41 9.18
CA PRO A 132 16.00 -7.07 8.05
C PRO A 132 15.03 -7.45 6.92
N GLY A 133 13.73 -7.22 7.11
CA GLY A 133 12.68 -7.54 6.15
C GLY A 133 12.05 -8.92 6.37
N PRO A 134 10.99 -9.23 5.61
CA PRO A 134 10.31 -10.51 5.70
C PRO A 134 11.24 -11.68 5.33
N PRO A 135 11.12 -12.85 5.98
CA PRO A 135 11.90 -14.01 5.60
C PRO A 135 11.55 -14.43 4.16
N PRO A 136 12.53 -14.95 3.38
CA PRO A 136 12.27 -15.41 2.02
C PRO A 136 11.22 -16.53 2.05
N ARG A 137 10.09 -16.33 1.37
CA ARG A 137 9.00 -17.31 1.33
C ARG A 137 9.28 -18.37 0.24
N GLY A 138 10.30 -19.19 0.45
CA GLY A 138 10.60 -20.33 -0.42
C GLY A 138 11.19 -19.99 -1.81
N PRO A 139 11.49 -21.01 -2.65
CA PRO A 139 12.14 -20.79 -3.93
C PRO A 139 11.16 -20.15 -4.92
N GLY A 140 11.35 -18.87 -5.20
CA GLY A 140 10.56 -18.09 -6.16
C GLY A 140 9.98 -16.81 -5.59
N ASP A 141 9.86 -16.69 -4.27
CA ASP A 141 9.39 -15.47 -3.60
C ASP A 141 10.59 -14.64 -3.15
N ARG A 142 11.11 -13.85 -4.10
CA ARG A 142 11.96 -12.71 -3.75
C ARG A 142 10.99 -11.59 -3.45
N THR A 143 10.82 -11.28 -2.17
CA THR A 143 10.21 -10.03 -1.76
C THR A 143 11.06 -8.91 -2.36
N ALA A 144 10.56 -8.36 -3.46
CA ALA A 144 10.70 -6.97 -3.81
C ALA A 144 10.86 -6.14 -2.53
N GLY A 145 11.94 -5.38 -2.38
CA GLY A 145 12.16 -4.56 -1.19
C GLY A 145 10.92 -3.71 -0.89
N GLY A 146 10.15 -4.10 0.12
CA GLY A 146 8.92 -3.40 0.48
C GLY A 146 7.64 -3.84 -0.22
N LEU A 147 7.35 -5.14 -0.32
CA LEU A 147 5.95 -5.58 -0.46
C LEU A 147 5.55 -6.42 0.74
N LEU A 148 4.76 -5.83 1.64
CA LEU A 148 3.93 -6.60 2.55
C LEU A 148 2.78 -7.20 1.72
N LEU A 149 3.00 -8.45 1.26
CA LEU A 149 1.98 -9.31 0.67
C LEU A 149 0.97 -9.74 1.72
#